data_AF-A0A7V3JNG2-F1
#
_entry.id   AF-A0A7V3JNG2-F1
#
_cell.length_a   1.000
_cell.length_b   1.000
_cell.length_c   1.000
_cell.angle_alpha   90.00
_cell.angle_beta   90.00
_cell.angle_gamma   90.00
#
_symmetry.space_group_name_H-M   'P 1'
#
loop_
_entity.id
_entity.type
_entity.pdbx_description
1 polymer ?
#
loop_
_entity_poly.entity_id
_entity_poly.type
_entity_poly.pdbx_seq_one_letter_code
_entity_poly.pdbx_strand_id
1 'polypeptide(L)'
;MEHYGNGPSTGLDQTAAGKIITGFRPADVTMNAEDRAVLRRLAERVADIAASSRMSEIRELWTRHNALEPVRPLVFCDPENGWNEIITEAQMQCRGKLARRWEMDLRKEIFWGEEMGDDKPVEPFFDVPYTVSPDDWGLAPVYHKTSATGSYVWEAPLKDYETDLPRIHPPQFSIDWETTQGTLAIAREVFEGILTVRLKGCWWWSLGVTWPAATL
;
A
#
# COMPACT_ATOMS: atom_id res chain seq x y z
N MET A 1 -14.58 -12.63 12.09
CA MET A 1 -14.45 -13.50 10.88
C MET A 1 -15.76 -13.71 10.09
N GLU A 2 -16.95 -13.72 10.69
CA GLU A 2 -18.22 -14.03 9.96
C GLU A 2 -18.54 -13.11 8.77
N HIS A 3 -17.97 -11.89 8.73
CA HIS A 3 -18.21 -10.89 7.68
C HIS A 3 -17.04 -10.72 6.68
N TYR A 4 -16.02 -11.59 6.73
CA TYR A 4 -14.84 -11.54 5.85
C TYR A 4 -14.83 -12.72 4.88
N GLY A 5 -14.22 -12.53 3.71
CA GLY A 5 -14.15 -13.53 2.64
C GLY A 5 -15.47 -13.78 1.91
N ASN A 6 -15.58 -14.97 1.30
CA ASN A 6 -16.77 -15.50 0.60
C ASN A 6 -17.31 -14.67 -0.58
N GLY A 7 -16.47 -13.81 -1.16
CA GLY A 7 -16.78 -13.05 -2.37
C GLY A 7 -15.67 -13.13 -3.41
N PRO A 8 -15.88 -12.60 -4.62
CA PRO A 8 -14.84 -12.56 -5.62
C PRO A 8 -13.73 -11.58 -5.21
N SER A 9 -12.50 -11.91 -5.59
CA SER A 9 -11.32 -11.06 -5.40
C SER A 9 -11.57 -9.65 -5.95
N THR A 10 -11.00 -8.64 -5.29
CA THR A 10 -11.09 -7.25 -5.76
C THR A 10 -10.27 -6.97 -7.01
N GLY A 11 -9.38 -7.90 -7.38
CA GLY A 11 -8.45 -7.76 -8.51
C GLY A 11 -7.39 -6.68 -8.30
N LEU A 12 -7.37 -6.01 -7.14
CA LEU A 12 -6.37 -5.01 -6.79
C LEU A 12 -5.09 -5.71 -6.33
N ASP A 13 -3.94 -5.25 -6.80
CA ASP A 13 -2.63 -5.68 -6.28
C ASP A 13 -2.47 -5.23 -4.83
N GLN A 14 -2.41 -6.19 -3.91
CA GLN A 14 -2.29 -5.98 -2.47
C GLN A 14 -0.88 -6.25 -1.95
N THR A 15 0.08 -6.55 -2.83
CA THR A 15 1.49 -6.49 -2.44
C THR A 15 1.82 -5.08 -1.99
N ALA A 16 2.77 -4.92 -1.08
CA ALA A 16 3.18 -3.57 -0.74
C ALA A 16 3.86 -2.85 -1.95
N ALA A 17 4.29 -3.54 -3.02
CA ALA A 17 4.73 -2.88 -4.27
C ALA A 17 3.57 -2.11 -4.93
N GLY A 18 2.39 -2.74 -5.02
CA GLY A 18 1.15 -2.07 -5.44
C GLY A 18 0.69 -0.95 -4.49
N LYS A 19 1.21 -0.89 -3.25
CA LYS A 19 0.97 0.24 -2.33
C LYS A 19 1.83 1.46 -2.66
N ILE A 20 3.02 1.25 -3.21
CA ILE A 20 3.93 2.35 -3.60
C ILE A 20 3.62 2.83 -5.01
N ILE A 21 3.34 1.89 -5.91
CA ILE A 21 2.97 2.18 -7.30
C ILE A 21 1.47 2.38 -7.36
N THR A 22 1.02 3.63 -7.27
CA THR A 22 -0.43 3.92 -7.30
C THR A 22 -1.04 3.68 -8.67
N GLY A 23 -0.28 3.92 -9.75
CA GLY A 23 -0.78 3.87 -11.12
C GLY A 23 -1.92 4.85 -11.39
N PHE A 24 -2.05 5.91 -10.57
CA PHE A 24 -3.03 6.97 -10.76
C PHE A 24 -2.56 7.93 -11.85
N ARG A 25 -3.52 8.43 -12.61
CA ARG A 25 -3.38 9.51 -13.58
C ARG A 25 -4.25 10.69 -13.13
N PRO A 26 -4.06 11.91 -13.66
CA PRO A 26 -4.90 13.05 -13.29
C PRO A 26 -6.41 12.78 -13.37
N ALA A 27 -6.86 12.00 -14.38
CA ALA A 27 -8.26 11.60 -14.55
C ALA A 27 -8.80 10.66 -13.44
N ASP A 28 -7.92 9.95 -12.74
CA ASP A 28 -8.28 9.06 -11.63
C ASP A 28 -8.45 9.84 -10.30
N VAL A 29 -7.91 11.07 -10.23
CA VAL A 29 -7.91 11.93 -9.04
C VAL A 29 -9.25 12.63 -8.88
N THR A 30 -10.27 11.83 -8.62
CA THR A 30 -11.65 12.29 -8.45
C THR A 30 -12.30 11.57 -7.27
N MET A 31 -13.27 12.23 -6.64
CA MET A 31 -14.00 11.69 -5.49
C MET A 31 -15.46 12.13 -5.57
N ASN A 32 -16.39 11.18 -5.63
CA ASN A 32 -17.83 11.47 -5.55
C ASN A 32 -18.31 11.48 -4.09
N ALA A 33 -19.56 11.88 -3.86
CA ALA A 33 -20.12 12.05 -2.52
C ALA A 33 -20.34 10.71 -1.80
N GLU A 34 -20.77 9.67 -2.54
CA GLU A 34 -21.03 8.34 -1.99
C GLU A 34 -19.74 7.67 -1.51
N ASP A 35 -18.69 7.68 -2.34
CA ASP A 35 -17.36 7.17 -2.02
C ASP A 35 -16.77 7.92 -0.81
N ARG A 36 -16.89 9.25 -0.78
CA ARG A 36 -16.46 10.07 0.36
C ARG A 36 -17.14 9.65 1.67
N ALA A 37 -18.45 9.40 1.64
CA ALA A 37 -19.19 9.00 2.83
C ALA A 37 -18.73 7.63 3.35
N VAL A 38 -18.47 6.68 2.46
CA VAL A 38 -17.90 5.37 2.81
C VAL A 38 -16.54 5.52 3.47
N LEU A 39 -15.64 6.28 2.85
CA LEU A 39 -14.27 6.47 3.32
C LEU A 39 -14.21 7.16 4.68
N ARG A 40 -15.04 8.19 4.90
CA ARG A 40 -15.09 8.88 6.20
C ARG A 40 -15.51 7.95 7.33
N ARG A 41 -16.56 7.15 7.12
CA ARG A 41 -17.02 6.16 8.11
C ARG A 41 -15.94 5.13 8.45
N LEU A 42 -15.18 4.67 7.44
CA LEU A 42 -14.07 3.75 7.66
C LEU A 42 -12.91 4.43 8.41
N ALA A 43 -12.59 5.68 8.05
CA ALA A 43 -11.54 6.46 8.71
C ALA A 43 -11.88 6.75 10.19
N GLU A 44 -13.14 7.03 10.51
CA GLU A 44 -13.61 7.20 11.89
C GLU A 44 -13.36 5.92 12.68
N ARG A 45 -13.65 4.75 12.10
CA ARG A 45 -13.37 3.47 12.74
C ARG A 45 -11.88 3.23 12.95
N VAL A 46 -11.04 3.57 11.99
CA VAL A 46 -9.58 3.51 12.12
C VAL A 46 -9.10 4.43 13.25
N ALA A 47 -9.63 5.66 13.33
CA ALA A 47 -9.28 6.61 14.39
C ALA A 47 -9.65 6.08 15.79
N ASP A 48 -10.85 5.50 15.95
CA ASP A 48 -11.29 4.87 17.19
C ASP A 48 -10.38 3.71 17.62
N ILE A 49 -10.02 2.84 16.66
CA ILE A 49 -9.11 1.72 16.91
C ILE A 49 -7.73 2.24 17.32
N ALA A 50 -7.19 3.22 16.59
CA ALA A 50 -5.88 3.80 16.86
C ALA A 50 -5.79 4.45 18.26
N ALA A 51 -6.89 5.01 18.75
CA ALA A 51 -7.02 5.62 20.08
C ALA A 51 -7.20 4.61 21.23
N SER A 52 -7.36 3.32 20.94
CA SER A 52 -7.57 2.30 21.97
C SER A 52 -6.35 2.09 22.90
N SER A 53 -6.61 1.57 24.10
CA SER A 53 -5.54 1.16 25.03
C SER A 53 -4.66 0.07 24.42
N ARG A 54 -5.26 -0.91 23.73
CA ARG A 54 -4.53 -1.98 23.05
C ARG A 54 -3.51 -1.43 22.05
N MET A 55 -3.89 -0.46 21.20
CA MET A 55 -2.95 0.13 20.25
C MET A 55 -1.86 0.95 20.95
N SER A 56 -2.16 1.55 22.09
CA SER A 56 -1.15 2.25 22.91
C SER A 56 -0.12 1.27 23.50
N GLU A 57 -0.57 0.13 24.03
CA GLU A 57 0.29 -0.95 24.51
C GLU A 57 1.15 -1.55 23.39
N ILE A 58 0.58 -1.77 22.21
CA ILE A 58 1.31 -2.27 21.02
C ILE A 58 2.40 -1.28 20.60
N ARG A 59 2.11 0.02 20.54
CA ARG A 59 3.11 1.07 20.23
C ARG A 59 4.26 1.07 21.23
N GLU A 60 3.96 0.97 22.52
CA GLU A 60 4.99 0.89 23.56
C GLU A 60 5.85 -0.37 23.38
N LEU A 61 5.21 -1.51 23.12
CA LEU A 61 5.90 -2.78 22.91
C LEU A 61 6.87 -2.71 21.72
N TRP A 62 6.44 -2.15 20.58
CA TRP A 62 7.31 -1.91 19.43
C TRP A 62 8.43 -0.93 19.73
N THR A 63 8.15 0.14 20.47
CA THR A 63 9.16 1.14 20.84
C THR A 63 10.28 0.50 21.66
N ARG A 64 9.91 -0.29 22.67
CA ARG A 64 10.85 -1.03 23.52
C ARG A 64 11.62 -2.10 22.75
N HIS A 65 10.93 -2.84 21.88
CA HIS A 65 11.58 -3.81 20.99
C HIS A 65 12.65 -3.16 20.12
N ASN A 66 12.32 -2.04 19.47
CA ASN A 66 13.24 -1.28 18.63
C ASN A 66 14.37 -0.61 19.43
N ALA A 67 14.16 -0.36 20.72
CA ALA A 67 15.18 0.07 21.67
C ALA A 67 16.07 -1.08 22.19
N LEU A 68 15.89 -2.31 21.68
CA LEU A 68 16.61 -3.52 22.07
C LEU A 68 16.38 -3.94 23.54
N GLU A 69 15.25 -3.54 24.11
CA GLU A 69 14.85 -3.98 25.45
C GLU A 69 14.27 -5.40 25.43
N PRO A 70 14.40 -6.16 26.54
CA PRO A 70 13.78 -7.48 26.65
C PRO A 70 12.26 -7.36 26.75
N VAL A 71 11.57 -7.76 25.68
CA VAL A 71 10.11 -7.87 25.56
C VAL A 71 9.74 -9.25 25.01
N ARG A 72 8.45 -9.63 25.10
CA ARG A 72 7.97 -10.83 24.39
C ARG A 72 8.18 -10.69 22.87
N PRO A 73 8.27 -11.79 22.11
CA PRO A 73 8.24 -11.72 20.66
C PRO A 73 6.99 -10.96 20.17
N LEU A 74 7.19 -10.08 19.20
CA LEU A 74 6.10 -9.44 18.47
C LEU A 74 5.78 -10.24 17.22
N VAL A 75 4.49 -10.33 16.91
CA VAL A 75 3.99 -11.01 15.72
C VAL A 75 3.41 -9.97 14.78
N PHE A 76 3.80 -10.04 13.51
CA PHE A 76 3.22 -9.21 12.45
C PHE A 76 2.75 -10.14 11.33
N CYS A 77 1.51 -9.96 10.91
CA CYS A 77 0.89 -10.74 9.86
C CYS A 77 0.50 -9.83 8.69
N ASP A 78 1.13 -10.00 7.53
CA ASP A 78 0.73 -9.37 6.27
C ASP A 78 0.44 -10.42 5.19
N PRO A 79 -0.85 -10.71 4.93
CA PRO A 79 -1.28 -11.65 3.89
C PRO A 79 -0.87 -11.31 2.45
N GLU A 80 -0.32 -10.12 2.16
CA GLU A 80 -0.04 -9.63 0.81
C GLU A 80 -1.23 -9.82 -0.15
N ASN A 81 -1.07 -10.52 -1.28
CA ASN A 81 -2.17 -10.77 -2.21
C ASN A 81 -3.31 -11.63 -1.61
N GLY A 82 -3.06 -12.33 -0.50
CA GLY A 82 -4.08 -13.00 0.29
C GLY A 82 -5.13 -12.04 0.89
N TRP A 83 -4.86 -10.72 0.94
CA TRP A 83 -5.88 -9.72 1.29
C TRP A 83 -7.12 -9.80 0.40
N ASN A 84 -6.98 -10.25 -0.85
CA ASN A 84 -8.11 -10.45 -1.76
C ASN A 84 -9.03 -11.62 -1.38
N GLU A 85 -8.61 -12.48 -0.45
CA GLU A 85 -9.43 -13.57 0.11
C GLU A 85 -10.13 -13.15 1.42
N ILE A 86 -9.63 -12.10 2.08
CA ILE A 86 -10.16 -11.58 3.35
C ILE A 86 -11.13 -10.43 3.08
N ILE A 87 -10.71 -9.46 2.29
CA ILE A 87 -11.51 -8.31 1.86
C ILE A 87 -11.79 -8.51 0.38
N THR A 88 -13.02 -8.88 0.07
CA THR A 88 -13.50 -9.23 -1.27
C THR A 88 -14.44 -8.13 -1.80
N GLU A 89 -14.90 -8.26 -3.03
CA GLU A 89 -15.93 -7.35 -3.58
C GLU A 89 -17.21 -7.29 -2.73
N ALA A 90 -17.51 -8.33 -1.94
CA ALA A 90 -18.67 -8.32 -1.05
C ALA A 90 -18.58 -7.22 0.03
N GLN A 91 -17.37 -6.82 0.41
CA GLN A 91 -17.14 -5.75 1.38
C GLN A 91 -16.98 -4.38 0.71
N MET A 92 -16.55 -4.32 -0.55
CA MET A 92 -16.24 -3.06 -1.25
C MET A 92 -17.51 -2.29 -1.62
N GLN A 93 -17.56 -1.00 -1.28
CA GLN A 93 -18.70 -0.12 -1.55
C GLN A 93 -18.36 0.98 -2.55
N CYS A 94 -17.10 1.43 -2.56
CA CYS A 94 -16.65 2.50 -3.42
C CYS A 94 -16.63 2.07 -4.89
N ARG A 95 -16.77 3.04 -5.79
CA ARG A 95 -16.77 2.84 -7.24
C ARG A 95 -15.58 3.50 -7.91
N GLY A 96 -15.16 4.69 -7.48
CA GLY A 96 -14.01 5.39 -8.05
C GLY A 96 -12.69 4.61 -7.84
N LYS A 97 -11.79 4.66 -8.82
CA LYS A 97 -10.50 3.94 -8.74
C LYS A 97 -9.68 4.36 -7.53
N LEU A 98 -9.55 5.67 -7.29
CA LEU A 98 -8.88 6.22 -6.10
C LEU A 98 -9.58 5.79 -4.80
N ALA A 99 -10.91 5.97 -4.75
CA ALA A 99 -11.70 5.64 -3.57
C ALA A 99 -11.65 4.16 -3.20
N ARG A 100 -11.74 3.26 -4.18
CA ARG A 100 -11.64 1.80 -3.96
C ARG A 100 -10.28 1.40 -3.40
N ARG A 101 -9.20 2.05 -3.84
CA ARG A 101 -7.88 1.82 -3.26
C ARG A 101 -7.85 2.21 -1.78
N TRP A 102 -8.35 3.40 -1.46
CA TRP A 102 -8.37 3.90 -0.08
C TRP A 102 -9.31 3.11 0.82
N GLU A 103 -10.45 2.66 0.31
CA GLU A 103 -11.37 1.79 1.03
C GLU A 103 -10.68 0.49 1.41
N MET A 104 -9.98 -0.15 0.47
CA MET A 104 -9.20 -1.36 0.74
C MET A 104 -8.15 -1.10 1.83
N ASP A 105 -7.41 0.01 1.73
CA ASP A 105 -6.38 0.36 2.72
C ASP A 105 -6.98 0.57 4.13
N LEU A 106 -8.09 1.31 4.26
CA LEU A 106 -8.77 1.52 5.54
C LEU A 106 -9.38 0.23 6.09
N ARG A 107 -9.96 -0.63 5.23
CA ARG A 107 -10.51 -1.93 5.66
C ARG A 107 -9.44 -2.87 6.19
N LYS A 108 -8.24 -2.86 5.61
CA LYS A 108 -7.09 -3.62 6.13
C LYS A 108 -6.68 -3.12 7.52
N GLU A 109 -6.59 -1.80 7.71
CA GLU A 109 -6.30 -1.20 9.04
C GLU A 109 -7.34 -1.61 10.09
N ILE A 110 -8.62 -1.62 9.73
CA ILE A 110 -9.69 -2.12 10.61
C ILE A 110 -9.50 -3.60 10.92
N PHE A 111 -9.24 -4.44 9.91
CA PHE A 111 -9.04 -5.88 10.11
C PHE A 111 -7.83 -6.17 11.01
N TRP A 112 -6.70 -5.47 10.83
CA TRP A 112 -5.55 -5.58 11.73
C TRP A 112 -5.91 -5.21 13.18
N GLY A 113 -6.65 -4.12 13.35
CA GLY A 113 -7.06 -3.66 14.67
C GLY A 113 -8.01 -4.59 15.41
N GLU A 114 -8.90 -5.27 14.67
CA GLU A 114 -10.03 -6.00 15.26
C GLU A 114 -9.89 -7.53 15.21
N GLU A 115 -9.35 -8.07 14.12
CA GLU A 115 -9.52 -9.48 13.78
C GLU A 115 -8.20 -10.24 13.60
N MET A 116 -7.14 -9.58 13.11
CA MET A 116 -5.87 -10.26 12.81
C MET A 116 -5.23 -10.91 14.05
N GLY A 117 -5.40 -10.28 15.21
CA GLY A 117 -4.83 -10.78 16.46
C GLY A 117 -3.29 -10.69 16.53
N ASP A 118 -2.68 -9.90 15.65
CA ASP A 118 -1.25 -9.63 15.65
C ASP A 118 -0.90 -8.36 16.46
N ASP A 119 0.38 -8.02 16.46
CA ASP A 119 0.93 -6.84 17.11
C ASP A 119 1.10 -5.68 16.13
N LYS A 120 0.40 -5.63 14.99
CA LYS A 120 0.53 -4.47 14.09
C LYS A 120 -0.14 -3.24 14.73
N PRO A 121 0.56 -2.10 14.87
CA PRO A 121 -0.09 -0.87 15.29
C PRO A 121 -1.02 -0.35 14.18
N VAL A 122 -2.21 0.08 14.60
CA VAL A 122 -3.11 0.94 13.83
C VAL A 122 -2.90 2.38 14.32
N GLU A 123 -2.66 3.28 13.39
CA GLU A 123 -2.22 4.65 13.66
C GLU A 123 -3.23 5.68 13.10
N PRO A 124 -3.34 6.88 13.70
CA PRO A 124 -4.28 7.92 13.27
C PRO A 124 -3.76 8.72 12.06
N PHE A 125 -3.06 8.06 11.14
CA PHE A 125 -2.45 8.67 9.96
C PHE A 125 -3.01 8.08 8.67
N PHE A 126 -3.21 8.93 7.67
CA PHE A 126 -3.46 8.49 6.30
C PHE A 126 -2.31 8.97 5.40
N ASP A 127 -1.48 8.03 4.96
CA ASP A 127 -0.29 8.33 4.17
C ASP A 127 -0.62 8.30 2.67
N VAL A 128 -0.45 9.44 2.01
CA VAL A 128 -0.55 9.58 0.55
C VAL A 128 0.86 9.43 -0.05
N PRO A 129 1.10 8.42 -0.90
CA PRO A 129 2.39 8.26 -1.57
C PRO A 129 2.55 9.26 -2.72
N TYR A 130 3.78 9.42 -3.17
CA TYR A 130 4.08 10.14 -4.42
C TYR A 130 3.64 9.31 -5.62
N THR A 131 3.05 9.96 -6.62
CA THR A 131 2.92 9.37 -7.96
C THR A 131 4.21 9.66 -8.72
N VAL A 132 4.87 8.61 -9.19
CA VAL A 132 6.16 8.72 -9.89
C VAL A 132 6.04 8.10 -11.28
N SER A 133 6.68 8.74 -12.25
CA SER A 133 6.99 8.15 -13.54
C SER A 133 8.41 7.57 -13.44
N PRO A 134 8.51 6.24 -13.44
CA PRO A 134 9.78 5.55 -13.30
C PRO A 134 10.47 5.38 -14.66
N ASP A 135 11.72 4.96 -14.55
CA ASP A 135 12.59 4.51 -15.63
C ASP A 135 13.20 3.17 -15.19
N ASP A 136 13.69 2.40 -16.16
CA ASP A 136 14.28 1.10 -15.91
C ASP A 136 15.81 1.13 -15.89
N TRP A 137 16.45 -0.04 -15.86
CA TRP A 137 17.91 -0.17 -15.88
C TRP A 137 18.49 -0.35 -17.30
N GLY A 138 17.70 -0.12 -18.36
CA GLY A 138 18.07 -0.31 -19.77
C GLY A 138 17.99 -1.75 -20.26
N LEU A 139 17.71 -2.71 -19.37
CA LEU A 139 17.62 -4.13 -19.67
C LEU A 139 16.40 -4.75 -18.96
N ALA A 140 15.52 -5.39 -19.72
CA ALA A 140 14.28 -5.98 -19.20
C ALA A 140 14.39 -7.51 -19.03
N PRO A 141 14.07 -8.07 -17.85
CA PRO A 141 13.94 -9.51 -17.67
C PRO A 141 12.74 -10.06 -18.45
N VAL A 142 12.85 -11.30 -18.92
CA VAL A 142 11.72 -12.02 -19.53
C VAL A 142 11.11 -12.94 -18.49
N TYR A 143 9.83 -12.73 -18.18
CA TYR A 143 9.09 -13.55 -17.22
C TYR A 143 8.24 -14.61 -17.92
N HIS A 144 8.36 -15.85 -17.46
CA HIS A 144 7.57 -17.00 -17.88
C HIS A 144 6.62 -17.39 -16.75
N LYS A 145 5.35 -17.00 -16.89
CA LYS A 145 4.34 -17.19 -15.84
C LYS A 145 3.46 -18.41 -16.14
N THR A 146 3.10 -19.14 -15.10
CA THR A 146 2.14 -20.27 -15.20
C THR A 146 0.70 -19.81 -15.38
N SER A 147 0.35 -18.66 -14.81
CA SER A 147 -0.92 -17.94 -15.00
C SER A 147 -0.73 -16.46 -14.63
N ALA A 148 -1.76 -15.63 -14.80
CA ALA A 148 -1.66 -14.19 -14.50
C ALA A 148 -1.24 -13.90 -13.04
N THR A 149 -1.67 -14.73 -12.09
CA THR A 149 -1.37 -14.64 -10.64
C THR A 149 -0.54 -15.82 -10.13
N GLY A 150 -0.02 -16.66 -11.02
CA GLY A 150 0.71 -17.87 -10.69
C GLY A 150 2.19 -17.64 -10.45
N SER A 151 2.89 -18.72 -10.10
CA SER A 151 4.36 -18.73 -10.02
C SER A 151 4.98 -18.45 -11.40
N TYR A 152 6.20 -17.95 -11.38
CA TYR A 152 6.96 -17.66 -12.59
C TYR A 152 8.42 -18.03 -12.44
N VAL A 153 9.08 -18.26 -13.56
CA VAL A 153 10.54 -18.19 -13.68
C VAL A 153 10.90 -16.99 -14.54
N TRP A 154 12.13 -16.52 -14.45
CA TRP A 154 12.59 -15.38 -15.23
C TRP A 154 13.95 -15.63 -15.85
N GLU A 155 14.19 -15.01 -16.99
CA GLU A 155 15.48 -15.00 -17.65
C GLU A 155 16.26 -13.76 -17.23
N ALA A 156 17.48 -13.98 -16.73
CA ALA A 156 18.38 -12.88 -16.41
C ALA A 156 18.64 -12.02 -17.66
N PRO A 157 18.44 -10.70 -17.60
CA PRO A 157 18.54 -9.86 -18.79
C PRO A 157 19.99 -9.58 -19.19
N LEU A 158 20.92 -9.72 -18.23
CA LEU A 158 22.35 -9.71 -18.48
C LEU A 158 22.81 -11.15 -18.76
N LYS A 159 23.32 -11.39 -19.96
CA LYS A 159 23.87 -12.70 -20.40
C LYS A 159 25.37 -12.64 -20.65
N ASP A 160 25.84 -11.51 -21.18
CA ASP A 160 27.25 -11.29 -21.51
C ASP A 160 27.70 -9.91 -21.00
N TYR A 161 28.79 -9.88 -20.24
CA TYR A 161 29.25 -8.63 -19.63
C TYR A 161 29.79 -7.62 -20.63
N GLU A 162 30.43 -8.06 -21.72
CA GLU A 162 31.01 -7.15 -22.71
C GLU A 162 29.91 -6.47 -23.54
N THR A 163 28.83 -7.18 -23.86
CA THR A 163 27.75 -6.64 -24.70
C THR A 163 26.60 -6.03 -23.91
N ASP A 164 26.27 -6.56 -22.73
CA ASP A 164 25.07 -6.15 -21.99
C ASP A 164 25.36 -5.07 -20.95
N LEU A 165 26.52 -5.07 -20.28
CA LEU A 165 26.83 -4.02 -19.28
C LEU A 165 26.78 -2.60 -19.87
N PRO A 166 27.30 -2.33 -21.09
CA PRO A 166 27.23 -0.99 -21.67
C PRO A 166 25.80 -0.50 -21.94
N ARG A 167 24.80 -1.39 -21.91
CA ARG A 167 23.38 -1.06 -22.14
C ARG A 167 22.67 -0.66 -20.84
N ILE A 168 23.28 -0.90 -19.68
CA ILE A 168 22.71 -0.53 -18.39
C ILE A 168 22.85 0.98 -18.17
N HIS A 169 21.79 1.61 -17.69
CA HIS A 169 21.84 2.97 -17.17
C HIS A 169 21.25 3.04 -15.76
N PRO A 170 21.65 4.04 -14.94
CA PRO A 170 20.95 4.31 -13.71
C PRO A 170 19.52 4.76 -14.03
N PRO A 171 18.50 4.24 -13.33
CA PRO A 171 17.13 4.64 -13.58
C PRO A 171 16.92 6.09 -13.18
N GLN A 172 16.21 6.83 -14.01
CA GLN A 172 15.70 8.16 -13.70
C GLN A 172 14.26 8.09 -13.16
N PHE A 173 13.81 9.15 -12.50
CA PHE A 173 12.40 9.26 -12.14
C PHE A 173 11.99 10.71 -12.10
N SER A 174 10.70 10.95 -12.35
CA SER A 174 10.06 12.22 -12.02
C SER A 174 8.82 12.01 -11.18
N ILE A 175 8.55 12.98 -10.31
CA ILE A 175 7.32 13.01 -9.53
C ILE A 175 6.26 13.70 -10.38
N ASP A 176 5.14 13.02 -10.59
CA ASP A 176 3.92 13.66 -11.10
C ASP A 176 3.30 14.47 -9.96
N TRP A 177 3.70 15.74 -9.89
CA TRP A 177 3.22 16.65 -8.86
C TRP A 177 1.74 17.01 -9.01
N GLU A 178 1.20 17.00 -10.22
CA GLU A 178 -0.23 17.26 -10.45
C GLU A 178 -1.06 16.17 -9.77
N THR A 179 -0.80 14.90 -10.12
CA THR A 179 -1.50 13.75 -9.54
C THR A 179 -1.24 13.65 -8.04
N THR A 180 0.02 13.85 -7.60
CA THR A 180 0.40 13.77 -6.18
C THR A 180 -0.34 14.81 -5.35
N GLN A 181 -0.32 16.08 -5.76
CA GLN A 181 -0.95 17.17 -5.01
C GLN A 181 -2.47 17.09 -5.08
N GLY A 182 -3.05 16.71 -6.22
CA GLY A 182 -4.49 16.48 -6.34
C GLY A 182 -4.95 15.36 -5.40
N THR A 183 -4.22 14.25 -5.36
CA THR A 183 -4.51 13.12 -4.46
C THR A 183 -4.42 13.54 -2.99
N LEU A 184 -3.38 14.30 -2.64
CA LEU A 184 -3.18 14.82 -1.29
C LEU A 184 -4.29 15.80 -0.88
N ALA A 185 -4.70 16.69 -1.78
CA ALA A 185 -5.77 17.65 -1.54
C ALA A 185 -7.10 16.94 -1.26
N ILE A 186 -7.48 15.96 -2.10
CA ILE A 186 -8.67 15.14 -1.86
C ILE A 186 -8.57 14.41 -0.53
N ALA A 187 -7.43 13.81 -0.19
CA ALA A 187 -7.28 13.09 1.07
C ALA A 187 -7.48 14.01 2.28
N ARG A 188 -6.87 15.20 2.25
CA ARG A 188 -7.02 16.22 3.31
C ARG A 188 -8.47 16.65 3.48
N GLU A 189 -9.19 16.85 2.39
CA GLU A 189 -10.60 17.23 2.40
C GLU A 189 -11.50 16.08 2.91
N VAL A 190 -11.25 14.85 2.44
CA VAL A 190 -12.06 13.68 2.83
C VAL A 190 -11.85 13.33 4.30
N PHE A 191 -10.62 13.36 4.80
CA PHE A 191 -10.28 12.92 6.16
C PHE A 191 -10.13 14.05 7.18
N GLU A 192 -10.53 15.28 6.80
CA GLU A 192 -10.50 16.43 7.70
C GLU A 192 -11.22 16.12 9.02
N GLY A 193 -10.52 16.39 10.12
CA GLY A 193 -10.99 16.16 11.49
C GLY A 193 -10.99 14.70 11.95
N ILE A 194 -10.54 13.74 11.13
CA ILE A 194 -10.57 12.30 11.45
C ILE A 194 -9.16 11.71 11.53
N LEU A 195 -8.40 11.75 10.42
CA LEU A 195 -7.04 11.20 10.35
C LEU A 195 -6.05 12.31 9.96
N THR A 196 -4.83 12.22 10.47
CA THR A 196 -3.75 13.12 10.07
C THR A 196 -3.20 12.67 8.70
N VAL A 197 -3.53 13.43 7.65
CA VAL A 197 -3.08 13.15 6.29
C VAL A 197 -1.65 13.63 6.07
N ARG A 198 -0.79 12.76 5.56
CA ARG A 198 0.63 13.06 5.29
C ARG A 198 1.00 12.73 3.86
N LEU A 199 1.76 13.61 3.21
CA LEU A 199 2.46 13.26 1.98
C LEU A 199 3.72 12.49 2.38
N LYS A 200 3.73 11.17 2.18
CA LYS A 200 4.79 10.29 2.68
C LYS A 200 5.06 9.17 1.69
N GLY A 201 6.30 9.09 1.22
CA GLY A 201 6.78 7.97 0.42
C GLY A 201 6.90 6.69 1.26
N CYS A 202 6.70 5.55 0.63
CA CYS A 202 6.99 4.25 1.22
C CYS A 202 8.36 3.77 0.73
N TRP A 203 9.24 3.42 1.67
CA TRP A 203 10.56 2.89 1.36
C TRP A 203 10.45 1.37 1.21
N TRP A 204 10.84 0.85 0.04
CA TRP A 204 10.94 -0.59 -0.19
C TRP A 204 12.30 -0.92 -0.85
N TRP A 205 13.08 -1.78 -0.17
CA TRP A 205 14.25 -2.55 -0.64
C TRP A 205 15.41 -1.81 -1.36
N SER A 206 15.65 -0.53 -1.13
CA SER A 206 17.05 -0.07 -1.14
C SER A 206 17.26 1.17 -0.27
N LEU A 207 18.44 1.24 0.36
CA LEU A 207 18.89 2.36 1.20
C LEU A 207 19.21 3.65 0.39
N GLY A 208 18.79 3.73 -0.89
CA GLY A 208 19.12 4.88 -1.75
C GLY A 208 18.08 5.24 -2.80
N VAL A 209 17.23 4.30 -3.25
CA VAL A 209 16.20 4.51 -4.29
C VAL A 209 14.97 3.63 -4.00
N THR A 210 13.76 4.19 -4.06
CA THR A 210 12.51 3.43 -3.81
C THR A 210 12.19 2.47 -4.96
N TRP A 211 11.66 1.27 -4.65
CA TRP A 211 11.23 0.25 -5.63
C TRP A 211 10.58 0.78 -6.93
N PRO A 212 9.60 1.71 -6.92
CA PRO A 212 9.01 2.22 -8.16
C PRO A 212 10.05 2.82 -9.11
N ALA A 213 11.01 3.58 -8.59
CA ALA A 213 12.06 4.22 -9.37
C ALA A 213 13.17 3.23 -9.81
N ALA A 214 13.04 1.94 -9.51
CA ALA A 214 14.04 0.93 -9.84
C ALA A 214 13.47 -0.24 -10.66
N THR A 215 12.15 -0.32 -10.89
CA THR A 215 11.50 -1.57 -11.33
C THR A 215 10.35 -1.43 -12.31
N LEU A 216 10.09 -0.23 -12.82
CA LEU A 216 9.03 0.06 -13.78
C LEU A 216 9.64 0.73 -15.01
#